data_AF-A0A5R2N9D1-F1
#
_entry.id   AF-A0A5R2N9D1-F1
#
_cell.length_a   1.000
_cell.length_b   1.000
_cell.length_c   1.000
_cell.angle_alpha   90.00
_cell.angle_beta   90.00
_cell.angle_gamma   90.00
#
_symmetry.space_group_name_H-M   'P 1'
#
loop_
_entity.id
_entity.type
_entity.pdbx_description
1 polymer ?
#
loop_
_entity_poly.entity_id
_entity_poly.type
_entity_poly.pdbx_seq_one_letter_code
_entity_poly.pdbx_strand_id
1 'polypeptide(L)'
;DTVGDDGRPLWLGAASFDRGVGLSHDTGAITHHIGPDIDAERDFVIGDLNAAGLLSSTSDLAGIGATKTGRNGGGDPYFTDGRAIVGVLKQLR
;
A
#
# COMPACT_ATOMS: atom_id res chain seq x y z
N ASP A 1 6.49 13.73 -12.75
CA ASP A 1 6.32 12.33 -13.18
C ASP A 1 7.64 11.61 -13.04
N THR A 2 7.71 10.68 -12.08
CA THR A 2 8.88 9.81 -11.95
C THR A 2 8.72 8.69 -12.99
N VAL A 3 9.76 8.43 -13.76
CA VAL A 3 9.81 7.29 -14.69
C VAL A 3 10.67 6.19 -14.08
N GLY A 4 10.28 4.94 -14.30
CA GLY A 4 11.14 3.79 -14.03
C GLY A 4 12.31 3.73 -15.01
N ASP A 5 13.29 2.87 -14.72
CA ASP A 5 14.50 2.70 -15.55
C ASP A 5 14.20 2.27 -17.00
N ASP A 6 13.02 1.72 -17.24
CA ASP A 6 12.50 1.32 -18.55
C ASP A 6 11.69 2.42 -19.27
N GLY A 7 11.65 3.63 -18.70
CA GLY A 7 10.93 4.79 -19.23
C GLY A 7 9.42 4.77 -18.99
N ARG A 8 8.87 3.79 -18.27
CA ARG A 8 7.43 3.76 -17.93
C ARG A 8 7.11 4.65 -16.74
N PRO A 9 5.86 5.14 -16.60
CA PRO A 9 5.45 5.85 -15.39
C PRO A 9 5.66 4.99 -14.15
N LEU A 10 6.24 5.59 -13.11
CA LEU A 10 6.45 4.97 -11.81
C LEU A 10 5.52 5.62 -10.79
N TRP A 11 4.73 4.79 -10.11
CA TRP A 11 3.93 5.17 -8.97
C TRP A 11 4.45 4.47 -7.72
N LEU A 12 4.51 5.21 -6.62
CA LEU A 12 4.81 4.67 -5.29
C LEU A 12 3.67 5.07 -4.36
N GLY A 13 3.13 4.09 -3.63
CA GLY A 13 2.04 4.30 -2.70
C GLY A 13 1.99 3.22 -1.64
N ALA A 14 1.12 3.42 -0.66
CA ALA A 14 0.75 2.45 0.35
C ALA A 14 -0.76 2.23 0.29
N ALA A 15 -1.21 1.07 0.76
CA ALA A 15 -2.62 0.74 0.91
C ALA A 15 -2.89 0.34 2.35
N SER A 16 -4.11 0.57 2.81
CA SER A 16 -4.57 0.15 4.13
C SER A 16 -6.05 -0.24 4.08
N PHE A 17 -6.39 -1.37 4.70
CA PHE A 17 -7.77 -1.82 4.79
C PHE A 17 -8.59 -0.87 5.66
N ASP A 18 -9.66 -0.29 5.12
CA ASP A 18 -10.62 0.48 5.92
C ASP A 18 -11.53 -0.47 6.70
N ARG A 19 -11.41 -0.45 8.03
CA ARG A 19 -12.21 -1.29 8.94
C ARG A 19 -13.43 -0.56 9.51
N GLY A 20 -13.62 0.72 9.20
CA GLY A 20 -14.77 1.51 9.63
C GLY A 20 -14.45 2.98 9.84
N VAL A 21 -15.46 3.72 10.30
CA VAL A 21 -15.37 5.17 10.54
C VAL A 21 -15.51 5.50 12.03
N GLY A 22 -14.87 6.59 12.44
CA GLY A 22 -14.90 7.11 13.81
C GLY A 22 -14.71 8.62 13.84
N LEU A 23 -14.49 9.17 15.03
CA LEU A 23 -14.17 10.59 15.20
C LEU A 23 -12.68 10.75 15.48
N SER A 24 -12.04 11.66 14.75
CA SER A 24 -10.64 12.03 14.95
C SER A 24 -10.41 12.57 16.36
N HIS A 25 -9.38 12.07 17.04
CA HIS A 25 -8.99 12.57 18.35
C HIS A 25 -8.53 14.04 18.33
N ASP A 26 -7.94 14.49 17.22
CA ASP A 26 -7.37 15.82 17.11
C ASP A 26 -8.40 16.88 16.69
N THR A 27 -9.34 16.50 15.84
CA THR A 27 -10.27 17.46 15.20
C THR A 27 -11.74 17.24 15.54
N GLY A 28 -12.10 16.07 16.05
CA GLY A 28 -13.50 15.65 16.23
C GLY A 28 -14.27 15.42 14.93
N ALA A 29 -13.63 15.57 13.77
CA ALA A 29 -14.24 15.28 12.47
C ALA A 29 -14.33 13.76 12.22
N ILE A 30 -15.22 13.36 11.32
CA ILE A 30 -15.31 11.97 10.87
C ILE A 30 -13.99 11.58 10.19
N THR A 31 -13.45 10.43 10.58
CA THR A 31 -12.22 9.86 10.03
C THR A 31 -12.35 8.35 9.82
N HIS A 32 -11.49 7.80 8.96
CA HIS A 32 -11.42 6.37 8.69
C HIS A 32 -10.47 5.68 9.68
N HIS A 33 -10.82 4.45 10.06
CA HIS A 33 -9.96 3.56 10.82
C HIS A 33 -9.36 2.50 9.93
N ILE A 34 -8.06 2.27 10.06
CA ILE A 34 -7.37 1.25 9.27
C ILE A 34 -7.18 -0.06 10.04
N GLY A 35 -7.18 -1.18 9.33
CA GLY A 35 -6.63 -2.44 9.82
C GLY A 35 -5.12 -2.32 10.08
N PRO A 36 -4.59 -3.00 11.12
CA PRO A 36 -3.18 -2.84 11.49
C PRO A 36 -2.21 -3.57 10.56
N ASP A 37 -2.67 -4.58 9.82
CA ASP A 37 -1.84 -5.36 8.90
C ASP A 37 -1.82 -4.68 7.51
N ILE A 38 -0.85 -3.79 7.29
CA ILE A 38 -0.70 -3.11 6.00
C ILE A 38 -0.02 -3.99 4.94
N ASP A 39 0.61 -5.10 5.35
CA ASP A 39 1.16 -6.08 4.42
C ASP A 39 0.04 -6.90 3.79
N ALA A 40 -0.97 -7.30 4.57
CA ALA A 40 -2.15 -8.00 4.06
C ALA A 40 -2.87 -7.17 2.99
N GLU A 41 -3.01 -5.86 3.18
CA GLU A 41 -3.64 -4.99 2.18
C GLU A 41 -2.76 -4.81 0.93
N ARG A 42 -1.43 -4.65 1.10
CA ARG A 42 -0.49 -4.64 -0.03
C ARG A 42 -0.62 -5.91 -0.87
N ASP A 43 -0.66 -7.06 -0.20
CA ASP A 43 -0.74 -8.37 -0.85
C ASP A 43 -2.11 -8.56 -1.53
N PHE A 44 -3.18 -8.04 -0.92
CA PHE A 44 -4.52 -8.00 -1.52
C PHE A 44 -4.54 -7.20 -2.83
N VAL A 45 -4.00 -5.98 -2.85
CA VAL A 45 -3.94 -5.14 -4.06
C VAL A 45 -3.16 -5.82 -5.19
N ILE A 46 -2.00 -6.40 -4.88
CA ILE A 46 -1.20 -7.13 -5.88
C ILE A 46 -1.93 -8.39 -6.36
N GLY A 47 -2.58 -9.11 -5.44
CA GLY A 47 -3.39 -10.29 -5.72
C GLY A 47 -4.53 -9.99 -6.69
N ASP A 48 -5.27 -8.91 -6.46
CA ASP A 48 -6.40 -8.49 -7.30
C ASP A 48 -5.94 -8.06 -8.71
N LEU A 49 -4.85 -7.28 -8.81
CA LEU A 49 -4.27 -6.91 -10.10
C LEU A 49 -3.79 -8.14 -10.88
N ASN A 50 -3.25 -9.14 -10.19
CA ASN A 50 -2.85 -10.40 -10.80
C ASN A 50 -4.08 -11.21 -11.26
N ALA A 51 -5.10 -11.33 -10.42
CA ALA A 51 -6.34 -12.05 -10.73
C ALA A 51 -7.10 -11.42 -11.91
N ALA A 52 -7.07 -10.09 -12.02
CA ALA A 52 -7.59 -9.34 -13.16
C ALA A 52 -6.72 -9.49 -14.44
N GLY A 53 -5.56 -10.16 -14.35
CA GLY A 53 -4.66 -10.34 -15.48
C GLY A 53 -3.96 -9.06 -15.92
N LEU A 54 -3.84 -8.06 -15.04
CA LEU A 54 -3.26 -6.74 -15.35
C LEU A 54 -1.75 -6.68 -15.11
N LEU A 55 -1.18 -7.60 -14.35
CA LEU A 55 0.26 -7.66 -14.09
C LEU A 55 0.99 -8.51 -15.14
N SER A 56 2.11 -7.98 -15.63
CA SER A 56 3.06 -8.70 -16.48
C SER A 56 4.15 -9.38 -15.66
N SER A 57 4.54 -8.79 -14.53
CA SER A 57 5.46 -9.38 -13.56
C SER A 57 5.31 -8.72 -12.19
N THR A 58 5.78 -9.41 -11.16
CA THR A 58 5.94 -8.88 -9.81
C THR A 58 7.37 -9.15 -9.32
N SER A 59 7.89 -8.26 -8.48
CA SER A 59 9.12 -8.51 -7.76
C SER A 59 9.07 -7.89 -6.37
N ASP A 60 9.83 -8.49 -5.46
CA ASP A 60 9.99 -7.99 -4.12
C ASP A 60 11.11 -6.95 -4.06
N LEU A 61 10.85 -5.86 -3.35
CA LEU A 61 11.82 -4.82 -3.08
C LEU A 61 11.99 -4.69 -1.56
N ALA A 62 13.22 -4.89 -1.09
CA ALA A 62 13.55 -4.59 0.29
C ALA A 62 13.32 -3.10 0.56
N GLY A 63 12.60 -2.78 1.62
CA GLY A 63 12.48 -1.38 2.03
C GLY A 63 13.77 -0.86 2.65
N ILE A 64 13.74 0.42 3.02
CA ILE A 64 14.91 1.16 3.54
C ILE A 64 15.22 0.90 5.02
N GLY A 65 14.42 0.06 5.70
CA GLY A 65 14.67 -0.40 7.08
C GLY A 65 13.93 0.35 8.21
N ALA A 66 13.92 -0.34 9.37
CA ALA A 66 13.43 -0.03 10.72
C ALA A 66 11.92 0.10 11.02
N THR A 67 11.08 0.64 10.14
CA THR A 67 9.65 0.80 10.50
C THR A 67 8.92 -0.54 10.42
N LYS A 68 8.83 -1.24 11.55
CA LYS A 68 8.06 -2.49 11.70
C LYS A 68 6.68 -2.26 12.29
N THR A 69 6.50 -1.16 13.01
CA THR A 69 5.26 -0.76 13.66
C THR A 69 5.17 0.75 13.71
N GLY A 70 3.96 1.30 13.68
CA GLY A 70 3.74 2.74 13.82
C GLY A 70 2.28 3.08 14.08
N ARG A 71 1.95 4.36 13.94
CA ARG A 71 0.57 4.86 13.96
C ARG A 71 0.29 5.74 12.75
N ASN A 72 -0.91 5.67 12.20
CA ASN A 72 -1.36 6.62 11.18
C ASN A 72 -1.68 7.99 11.82
N GLY A 73 -2.06 8.98 10.99
CA GLY A 73 -2.42 10.31 11.48
C GLY A 73 -3.63 10.34 12.44
N GLY A 74 -4.50 9.32 12.41
CA GLY A 74 -5.62 9.16 13.33
C GLY A 74 -5.28 8.39 14.62
N GLY A 75 -4.06 7.89 14.74
CA GLY A 75 -3.59 7.13 15.89
C GLY A 75 -3.80 5.62 15.80
N ASP A 76 -4.36 5.08 14.72
CA ASP A 76 -4.48 3.62 14.56
C ASP A 76 -3.10 2.98 14.46
N PRO A 77 -2.84 1.88 15.20
CA PRO A 77 -1.60 1.15 15.08
C PRO A 77 -1.52 0.40 13.74
N TYR A 78 -0.32 0.26 13.20
CA TYR A 78 -0.04 -0.62 12.08
C TYR A 78 1.28 -1.38 12.27
N PHE A 79 1.47 -2.47 11.52
CA PHE A 79 2.72 -3.24 11.43
C PHE A 79 3.03 -3.64 9.99
N THR A 80 4.32 -3.87 9.70
CA THR A 80 4.79 -4.28 8.36
C THR A 80 6.11 -5.06 8.44
N ASP A 81 6.33 -5.92 7.45
CA ASP A 81 7.60 -6.58 7.12
C ASP A 81 8.65 -5.60 6.55
N GLY A 82 8.24 -4.35 6.26
CA GLY A 82 9.09 -3.29 5.75
C GLY A 82 9.50 -3.50 4.30
N ARG A 83 8.76 -4.31 3.54
CA ARG A 83 9.02 -4.61 2.12
C ARG A 83 7.98 -3.94 1.23
N ALA A 84 8.38 -3.67 -0.01
CA ALA A 84 7.50 -3.24 -1.07
C ALA A 84 7.40 -4.33 -2.13
N ILE A 85 6.26 -4.37 -2.82
CA ILE A 85 6.09 -5.19 -4.03
C ILE A 85 6.03 -4.25 -5.22
N VAL A 86 6.84 -4.55 -6.24
CA VAL A 86 6.82 -3.84 -7.52
C VAL A 86 5.97 -4.66 -8.48
N GLY A 87 4.81 -4.11 -8.83
CA GLY A 87 3.91 -4.65 -9.84
C GLY A 87 4.11 -3.96 -11.18
N VAL A 88 4.38 -4.74 -12.23
CA VAL A 88 4.56 -4.21 -13.58
C VAL A 88 3.27 -4.38 -14.37
N LEU A 89 2.56 -3.29 -14.67
CA LEU A 89 1.32 -3.32 -15.44
C LEU A 89 1.55 -3.70 -16.92
N LYS A 90 0.63 -4.48 -17.48
CA LYS A 90 0.56 -4.73 -18.93
C LYS A 90 0.17 -3.44 -19.66
N GLN A 91 0.73 -3.24 -20.85
CA GLN A 91 0.18 -2.27 -21.78
C GLN A 91 -1.12 -2.84 -22.35
N LEU A 92 -2.23 -2.16 -22.09
CA LEU A 92 -3.48 -2.41 -22.78
C LEU A 92 -3.30 -1.94 -24.23
N ARG A 93 -3.59 -2.83 -25.18
CA ARG A 93 -3.60 -2.52 -26.61
C ARG A 93 -4.89 -1.82 -26.99
#